data_AF-A0A9P4RB56-F1
#
_entry.id   AF-A0A9P4RB56-F1
#
_cell.length_a   1.000
_cell.length_b   1.000
_cell.length_c   1.000
_cell.angle_alpha   90.00
_cell.angle_beta   90.00
_cell.angle_gamma   90.00
#
_symmetry.space_group_name_H-M   'P 1'
#
loop_
_entity.id
_entity.type
_entity.pdbx_description
1 polymer ?
#
loop_
_entity_poly.entity_id
_entity_poly.type
_entity_poly.pdbx_seq_one_letter_code
_entity_poly.pdbx_strand_id
1 'polypeptide(L)'
;MWYISQALDDFIQQDHTSKQYHIDTRFDGIYCTPDRFYKKHSESEITRLKEGQIPLLDIQQFYYEFNALYSDLQDARDHLSKDPEVQVGSSIAISRRWLSVCMERYIKQLEVNGYTDIAEVFESDWKANWRSELSSRLEGILRDTLDQKKDLAVQSQLFGTLVITTNTYGSAMTFLVDKTKLSALNQWNLRKEQPARELQFQVSEVLASLPSEELVSRAMTGDKGVCKSMEEHFWAEITRQEDQNEADFAKFWTDRVLARYYNYQEGLASVEDATLGDNLACVLSAYLVKELLPDSIAKAKAQHIVLSRNTIKNVARFEGLLASSPKTMAELNKMIDKFGKKQKIAQPDADLLAEAKRASIDDMVRRMQKQSDGPLLFLTLILVLRAERRSGVLYATGKLSPKILKDMKATLDTETYERLVKWKDSVRAGTLTLEDKKNMKETATRV
;
A
#
# COMPACT_ATOMS: atom_id res chain seq x y z
N MET A 1 24.52 49.05 -59.23
CA MET A 1 23.51 49.21 -58.16
C MET A 1 23.03 50.66 -58.05
N TRP A 2 23.88 51.64 -57.69
CA TRP A 2 23.47 53.06 -57.59
C TRP A 2 22.74 53.61 -58.84
N TYR A 3 23.31 53.39 -60.03
CA TYR A 3 22.70 53.82 -61.30
C TYR A 3 21.35 53.13 -61.60
N ILE A 4 21.19 51.85 -61.21
CA ILE A 4 19.94 51.10 -61.41
C ILE A 4 18.87 51.61 -60.44
N SER A 5 19.24 51.88 -59.19
CA SER A 5 18.34 52.48 -58.20
C SER A 5 17.84 53.84 -58.66
N GLN A 6 18.74 54.70 -59.13
CA GLN A 6 18.39 56.05 -59.55
C GLN A 6 17.52 56.07 -60.82
N ALA A 7 17.82 55.23 -61.80
CA ALA A 7 16.99 55.09 -63.00
C ALA A 7 15.59 54.50 -62.70
N LEU A 8 15.51 53.59 -61.71
CA LEU A 8 14.25 53.05 -61.23
C LEU A 8 13.44 54.11 -60.48
N ASP A 9 14.06 54.86 -59.59
CA ASP A 9 13.42 55.97 -58.85
C ASP A 9 12.87 57.03 -59.80
N ASP A 10 13.62 57.39 -60.85
CA ASP A 10 13.17 58.32 -61.88
C ASP A 10 11.96 57.76 -62.66
N PHE A 11 11.97 56.47 -63.02
CA PHE A 11 10.85 55.80 -63.69
C PHE A 11 9.59 55.75 -62.82
N ILE A 12 9.75 55.44 -61.53
CA ILE A 12 8.67 55.35 -60.55
C ILE A 12 8.04 56.72 -60.26
N GLN A 13 8.85 57.78 -60.24
CA GLN A 13 8.38 59.15 -60.02
C GLN A 13 7.67 59.73 -61.25
N GLN A 14 8.06 59.35 -62.46
CA GLN A 14 7.49 59.89 -63.70
C GLN A 14 6.12 59.28 -64.07
N ASP A 15 5.83 58.03 -63.72
CA ASP A 15 4.69 57.29 -64.26
C ASP A 15 3.51 57.09 -63.27
N HIS A 16 3.53 57.75 -62.09
CA HIS A 16 2.58 57.55 -60.98
C HIS A 16 2.43 56.07 -60.53
N THR A 17 3.33 55.19 -60.95
CA THR A 17 3.34 53.75 -60.66
C THR A 17 3.93 53.39 -59.30
N SER A 18 4.42 54.39 -58.54
CA SER A 18 4.99 54.22 -57.19
C SER A 18 4.07 53.58 -56.16
N LYS A 19 2.76 53.58 -56.39
CA LYS A 19 1.75 52.92 -55.55
C LYS A 19 1.32 51.53 -56.03
N GLN A 20 2.01 50.97 -57.02
CA GLN A 20 1.67 49.68 -57.63
C GLN A 20 2.75 48.62 -57.44
N TYR A 21 3.92 49.01 -56.93
CA TYR A 21 5.09 48.15 -56.79
C TYR A 21 5.76 48.39 -55.45
N HIS A 22 6.03 47.29 -54.75
CA HIS A 22 6.91 47.27 -53.59
C HIS A 22 8.35 47.04 -54.05
N ILE A 23 9.27 47.84 -53.51
CA ILE A 23 10.68 47.86 -53.91
C ILE A 23 11.53 47.49 -52.70
N ASP A 24 12.16 46.32 -52.77
CA ASP A 24 13.08 45.83 -51.75
C ASP A 24 14.52 45.91 -52.30
N THR A 25 15.37 46.69 -51.63
CA THR A 25 16.78 46.85 -52.01
C THR A 25 17.65 45.98 -51.12
N ARG A 26 18.19 44.91 -51.70
CA ARG A 26 19.12 43.97 -51.04
C ARG A 26 20.53 44.14 -51.58
N PHE A 27 21.49 43.53 -50.89
CA PHE A 27 22.92 43.60 -51.27
C PHE A 27 23.18 43.00 -52.67
N ASP A 28 22.35 42.06 -53.10
CA ASP A 28 22.44 41.32 -54.37
C ASP A 28 21.54 41.86 -55.49
N GLY A 29 20.61 42.80 -55.21
CA GLY A 29 19.73 43.34 -56.24
C GLY A 29 18.59 44.24 -55.72
N ILE A 30 17.86 44.83 -56.66
CA ILE A 30 16.62 45.58 -56.39
C ILE A 30 15.45 44.74 -56.91
N TYR A 31 14.54 44.37 -56.02
CA TYR A 31 13.39 43.54 -56.32
C TYR A 31 12.14 44.42 -56.39
N CYS A 32 11.52 44.46 -57.56
CA CYS A 32 10.28 45.21 -57.80
C CYS A 32 9.12 44.21 -57.93
N THR A 33 8.32 44.07 -56.89
CA THR A 33 7.20 43.12 -56.86
C THR A 33 5.88 43.90 -56.86
N PRO A 34 4.95 43.63 -57.81
CA PRO A 34 3.68 44.34 -57.87
C PRO A 34 2.84 44.15 -56.59
N ASP A 35 2.20 45.21 -56.08
CA ASP A 35 1.37 45.14 -54.86
C ASP A 35 0.20 44.17 -55.00
N ARG A 36 -0.33 44.03 -56.22
CA ARG A 36 -1.35 43.02 -56.56
C ARG A 36 -0.88 41.59 -56.29
N PHE A 37 0.42 41.32 -56.38
CA PHE A 37 0.98 40.01 -56.08
C PHE A 37 0.97 39.76 -54.57
N TYR A 38 1.48 40.69 -53.76
CA TYR A 38 1.43 40.60 -52.30
C TYR A 38 0.00 40.51 -51.80
N LYS A 39 -0.91 41.33 -52.34
CA LYS A 39 -2.32 41.30 -51.95
C LYS A 39 -2.95 39.94 -52.25
N LYS A 40 -2.76 39.41 -53.46
CA LYS A 40 -3.27 38.09 -53.84
C LYS A 40 -2.66 36.96 -52.98
N HIS A 41 -1.37 37.04 -52.68
CA HIS A 41 -0.68 36.03 -51.86
C HIS A 41 -1.14 36.11 -50.39
N SER A 42 -1.25 37.31 -49.82
CA SER A 42 -1.80 37.54 -48.48
C SER A 42 -3.25 37.06 -48.37
N GLU A 43 -4.10 37.40 -49.34
CA GLU A 43 -5.48 36.92 -49.43
C GLU A 43 -5.56 35.40 -49.60
N SER A 44 -4.62 34.79 -50.33
CA SER A 44 -4.52 33.34 -50.47
C SER A 44 -4.19 32.67 -49.13
N GLU A 45 -3.21 33.17 -48.39
CA GLU A 45 -2.86 32.62 -47.05
C GLU A 45 -4.01 32.78 -46.06
N ILE A 46 -4.69 33.94 -46.06
CA ILE A 46 -5.90 34.15 -45.26
C ILE A 46 -7.00 33.17 -45.68
N THR A 47 -7.20 32.95 -46.99
CA THR A 47 -8.21 32.00 -47.51
C THR A 47 -7.88 30.57 -47.06
N ARG A 48 -6.62 30.14 -47.15
CA ARG A 48 -6.16 28.83 -46.67
C ARG A 48 -6.42 28.67 -45.18
N LEU A 49 -6.18 29.72 -44.38
CA LEU A 49 -6.50 29.72 -42.95
C LEU A 49 -8.02 29.59 -42.73
N LYS A 50 -8.83 30.41 -43.39
CA LYS A 50 -10.31 30.38 -43.25
C LYS A 50 -10.91 29.03 -43.62
N GLU A 51 -10.42 28.42 -44.70
CA GLU A 51 -10.86 27.11 -45.15
C GLU A 51 -10.36 25.96 -44.26
N GLY A 52 -9.47 26.24 -43.30
CA GLY A 52 -8.89 25.25 -42.41
C GLY A 52 -7.85 24.36 -43.09
N GLN A 53 -7.34 24.77 -44.26
CA GLN A 53 -6.24 24.08 -44.94
C GLN A 53 -4.92 24.22 -44.17
N ILE A 54 -4.76 25.33 -43.46
CA ILE A 54 -3.72 25.53 -42.47
C ILE A 54 -4.38 25.83 -41.10
N PRO A 55 -3.86 25.28 -39.99
CA PRO A 55 -4.48 25.42 -38.68
C PRO A 55 -4.24 26.81 -38.07
N LEU A 56 -3.05 27.37 -38.29
CA LEU A 56 -2.61 28.63 -37.72
C LEU A 56 -1.67 29.38 -38.67
N LEU A 57 -1.57 30.70 -38.44
CA LEU A 57 -0.59 31.61 -39.03
C LEU A 57 0.19 32.31 -37.92
N ASP A 58 1.52 32.38 -38.05
CA ASP A 58 2.37 33.26 -37.23
C ASP A 58 2.13 34.70 -37.66
N ILE A 59 1.54 35.53 -36.79
CA ILE A 59 1.18 36.92 -37.13
C ILE A 59 2.45 37.75 -37.42
N GLN A 60 3.55 37.46 -36.71
CA GLN A 60 4.80 38.18 -36.90
C GLN A 60 5.45 37.81 -38.23
N GLN A 61 5.48 36.52 -38.57
CA GLN A 61 5.98 36.07 -39.87
C GLN A 61 5.11 36.61 -41.01
N PHE A 62 3.78 36.55 -40.85
CA PHE A 62 2.82 37.10 -41.81
C PHE A 62 3.05 38.59 -42.03
N TYR A 63 3.22 39.38 -40.97
CA TYR A 63 3.58 40.79 -41.07
C TYR A 63 4.90 41.00 -41.82
N TYR A 64 5.96 40.24 -41.51
CA TYR A 64 7.24 40.40 -42.20
C TYR A 64 7.18 40.04 -43.69
N GLU A 65 6.44 38.99 -44.05
CA GLU A 65 6.26 38.57 -45.44
C GLU A 65 5.42 39.57 -46.25
N PHE A 66 4.49 40.26 -45.59
CA PHE A 66 3.55 41.20 -46.19
C PHE A 66 3.70 42.63 -45.67
N ASN A 67 4.91 43.04 -45.27
CA ASN A 67 5.16 44.36 -44.68
C ASN A 67 4.85 45.53 -45.64
N ALA A 68 4.76 45.25 -46.94
CA ALA A 68 4.33 46.17 -47.97
C ALA A 68 2.85 46.57 -47.83
N LEU A 69 2.03 45.69 -47.25
CA LEU A 69 0.58 45.86 -47.13
C LEU A 69 0.13 46.41 -45.78
N TYR A 70 0.94 46.24 -44.74
CA TYR A 70 0.57 46.56 -43.36
C TYR A 70 1.57 47.52 -42.74
N SER A 71 1.10 48.58 -42.09
CA SER A 71 1.99 49.63 -41.56
C SER A 71 2.81 49.16 -40.35
N ASP A 72 2.24 48.25 -39.56
CA ASP A 72 2.88 47.63 -38.42
C ASP A 72 2.23 46.27 -38.10
N LEU A 73 2.76 45.58 -37.08
CA LEU A 73 2.23 44.29 -36.63
C LEU A 73 0.78 44.38 -36.15
N GLN A 74 0.37 45.52 -35.59
CA GLN A 74 -0.98 45.71 -35.07
C GLN A 74 -1.98 45.88 -36.22
N ASP A 75 -1.62 46.57 -37.29
CA ASP A 75 -2.43 46.68 -38.51
C ASP A 75 -2.67 45.31 -39.17
N ALA A 76 -1.62 44.47 -39.26
CA ALA A 76 -1.77 43.09 -39.72
C ALA A 76 -2.70 42.26 -38.81
N ARG A 77 -2.60 42.46 -37.49
CA ARG A 77 -3.48 41.80 -36.50
C ARG A 77 -4.93 42.26 -36.66
N ASP A 78 -5.16 43.56 -36.81
CA ASP A 78 -6.47 44.17 -36.97
C ASP A 78 -7.11 43.82 -38.32
N HIS A 79 -6.29 43.57 -39.34
CA HIS A 79 -6.77 43.03 -40.60
C HIS A 79 -7.29 41.59 -40.43
N LEU A 80 -6.49 40.71 -39.80
CA LEU A 80 -6.88 39.32 -39.56
C LEU A 80 -8.10 39.19 -38.63
N SER A 81 -8.27 40.11 -37.68
CA SER A 81 -9.38 40.07 -36.71
C SER A 81 -10.74 40.50 -37.29
N LYS A 82 -10.76 41.16 -38.46
CA LYS A 82 -11.99 41.53 -39.17
C LYS A 82 -12.71 40.32 -39.76
N ASP A 83 -12.00 39.22 -40.00
CA ASP A 83 -12.60 38.02 -40.56
C ASP A 83 -13.24 37.15 -39.47
N PRO A 84 -14.55 36.88 -39.52
CA PRO A 84 -15.24 36.12 -38.49
C PRO A 84 -14.79 34.65 -38.43
N GLU A 85 -14.17 34.11 -39.49
CA GLU A 85 -13.66 32.73 -39.54
C GLU A 85 -12.25 32.60 -38.96
N VAL A 86 -11.62 33.71 -38.57
CA VAL A 86 -10.29 33.76 -37.98
C VAL A 86 -10.40 34.17 -36.51
N GLN A 87 -9.70 33.46 -35.64
CA GLN A 87 -9.55 33.84 -34.24
C GLN A 87 -8.12 34.31 -34.01
N VAL A 88 -7.97 35.57 -33.62
CA VAL A 88 -6.66 36.19 -33.43
C VAL A 88 -6.23 36.08 -31.97
N GLY A 89 -5.03 35.53 -31.77
CA GLY A 89 -4.38 35.37 -30.48
C GLY A 89 -3.23 36.36 -30.27
N SER A 90 -2.38 36.05 -29.29
CA SER A 90 -1.25 36.91 -28.94
C SER A 90 -0.16 36.89 -30.00
N SER A 91 0.15 35.72 -30.56
CA SER A 91 1.21 35.54 -31.55
C SER A 91 0.77 34.81 -32.81
N ILE A 92 -0.44 34.23 -32.78
CA ILE A 92 -0.97 33.37 -33.83
C ILE A 92 -2.39 33.78 -34.20
N ALA A 93 -2.73 33.63 -35.48
CA ALA A 93 -4.11 33.65 -35.95
C ALA A 93 -4.54 32.21 -36.25
N ILE A 94 -5.71 31.80 -35.77
CA ILE A 94 -6.17 30.41 -35.75
C ILE A 94 -7.43 30.29 -36.60
N SER A 95 -7.52 29.23 -37.40
CA SER A 95 -8.71 28.90 -38.19
C SER A 95 -9.86 28.42 -37.30
N ARG A 96 -11.01 29.09 -37.32
CA ARG A 96 -12.20 28.62 -36.60
C ARG A 96 -12.76 27.33 -37.18
N ARG A 97 -12.65 27.15 -38.50
CA ARG A 97 -13.07 25.91 -39.16
C ARG A 97 -12.25 24.72 -38.68
N TRP A 98 -10.92 24.87 -38.64
CA TRP A 98 -10.04 23.83 -38.09
C TRP A 98 -10.33 23.54 -36.62
N LEU A 99 -10.54 24.58 -35.80
CA LEU A 99 -10.93 24.41 -34.39
C LEU A 99 -12.22 23.61 -34.25
N SER A 100 -13.24 23.93 -35.06
CA SER A 100 -14.54 23.25 -35.03
C SER A 100 -14.41 21.76 -35.35
N VAL A 101 -13.64 21.41 -36.39
CA VAL A 101 -13.34 20.02 -36.75
C VAL A 101 -12.60 19.29 -35.62
N CYS A 102 -11.64 19.96 -34.96
CA CYS A 102 -10.94 19.39 -33.81
C CYS A 102 -11.88 19.14 -32.63
N MET A 103 -12.77 20.08 -32.31
CA MET A 103 -13.75 19.93 -31.23
C MET A 103 -14.69 18.76 -31.47
N GLU A 104 -15.24 18.63 -32.68
CA GLU A 104 -16.10 17.49 -33.03
C GLU A 104 -15.39 16.15 -32.82
N ARG A 105 -14.11 16.06 -33.22
CA ARG A 105 -13.30 14.88 -32.99
C ARG A 105 -13.09 14.61 -31.50
N TYR A 106 -12.73 15.61 -30.71
CA TYR A 106 -12.48 15.45 -29.27
C TYR A 106 -13.73 15.03 -28.52
N ILE A 107 -14.88 15.64 -28.82
CA ILE A 107 -16.17 15.26 -28.25
C ILE A 107 -16.49 13.81 -28.59
N LYS A 108 -16.31 13.40 -29.85
CA LYS A 108 -16.54 12.01 -30.26
C LYS A 108 -15.60 11.03 -29.54
N GLN A 109 -14.32 11.39 -29.36
CA GLN A 109 -13.38 10.58 -28.59
C GLN A 109 -13.78 10.49 -27.11
N LEU A 110 -14.23 11.59 -26.51
CA LEU A 110 -14.76 11.60 -25.14
C LEU A 110 -16.01 10.72 -24.99
N GLU A 111 -16.92 10.73 -25.97
CA GLU A 111 -18.12 9.90 -25.97
C GLU A 111 -17.80 8.41 -26.11
N VAL A 112 -16.82 8.05 -26.94
CA VAL A 112 -16.49 6.65 -27.24
C VAL A 112 -15.50 6.06 -26.24
N ASN A 113 -14.42 6.77 -25.93
CA ASN A 113 -13.30 6.28 -25.11
C ASN A 113 -13.35 6.81 -23.67
N GLY A 114 -14.14 7.86 -23.42
CA GLY A 114 -14.17 8.53 -22.13
C GLY A 114 -12.96 9.43 -21.84
N TYR A 115 -12.07 9.64 -22.82
CA TYR A 115 -10.96 10.59 -22.77
C TYR A 115 -10.56 11.08 -24.16
N THR A 116 -9.82 12.18 -24.21
CA THR A 116 -9.18 12.73 -25.43
C THR A 116 -7.86 13.41 -25.07
N ASP A 117 -6.89 13.42 -25.99
CA ASP A 117 -5.62 14.13 -25.85
C ASP A 117 -5.62 15.40 -26.70
N ILE A 118 -5.63 16.56 -26.04
CA ILE A 118 -5.63 17.84 -26.76
C ILE A 118 -4.30 18.08 -27.49
N ALA A 119 -3.22 17.42 -27.10
CA ALA A 119 -1.92 17.57 -27.75
C ALA A 119 -1.73 16.71 -29.01
N GLU A 120 -2.64 15.77 -29.30
CA GLU A 120 -2.58 14.90 -30.48
C GLU A 120 -2.53 15.69 -31.80
N VAL A 121 -3.03 16.93 -31.79
CA VAL A 121 -3.19 17.77 -32.99
C VAL A 121 -2.03 18.72 -33.22
N PHE A 122 -1.07 18.77 -32.30
CA PHE A 122 0.08 19.67 -32.42
C PHE A 122 1.19 19.02 -33.21
N GLU A 123 1.71 19.72 -34.21
CA GLU A 123 2.87 19.26 -34.95
C GLU A 123 4.14 19.43 -34.10
N SER A 124 5.10 18.52 -34.27
CA SER A 124 6.30 18.40 -33.42
C SER A 124 7.30 19.55 -33.56
N ASP A 125 7.18 20.34 -34.62
CA ASP A 125 7.98 21.52 -34.95
C ASP A 125 7.35 22.85 -34.48
N TRP A 126 6.09 22.84 -34.01
CA TRP A 126 5.44 24.06 -33.51
C TRP A 126 6.14 24.64 -32.27
N LYS A 127 6.22 25.97 -32.22
CA LYS A 127 6.83 26.70 -31.10
C LYS A 127 6.08 26.43 -29.79
N ALA A 128 6.79 26.32 -28.68
CA ALA A 128 6.21 25.96 -27.38
C ALA A 128 5.14 26.96 -26.89
N ASN A 129 5.33 28.25 -27.17
CA ASN A 129 4.35 29.29 -26.85
C ASN A 129 3.05 29.11 -27.64
N TRP A 130 3.11 28.65 -28.89
CA TRP A 130 1.91 28.37 -29.70
C TRP A 130 1.14 27.19 -29.14
N ARG A 131 1.84 26.10 -28.79
CA ARG A 131 1.20 24.93 -28.17
C ARG A 131 0.51 25.31 -26.86
N SER A 132 1.18 26.09 -26.01
CA SER A 132 0.58 26.52 -24.74
C SER A 132 -0.64 27.41 -24.95
N GLU A 133 -0.57 28.40 -25.85
CA GLU A 133 -1.71 29.27 -26.16
C GLU A 133 -2.88 28.47 -26.75
N LEU A 134 -2.60 27.55 -27.67
CA LEU A 134 -3.61 26.75 -28.33
C LEU A 134 -4.24 25.71 -27.39
N SER A 135 -3.45 25.01 -26.56
CA SER A 135 -3.95 24.09 -25.55
C SER A 135 -4.95 24.76 -24.62
N SER A 136 -4.61 25.94 -24.08
CA SER A 136 -5.49 26.67 -23.17
C SER A 136 -6.80 27.09 -23.86
N ARG A 137 -6.74 27.47 -25.14
CA ARG A 137 -7.93 27.81 -25.93
C ARG A 137 -8.80 26.59 -26.24
N LEU A 138 -8.19 25.49 -26.70
CA LEU A 138 -8.89 24.24 -26.98
C LEU A 138 -9.57 23.70 -25.71
N GLU A 139 -8.88 23.75 -24.57
CA GLU A 139 -9.45 23.37 -23.27
C GLU A 139 -10.67 24.23 -22.91
N GLY A 140 -10.56 25.57 -23.05
CA GLY A 140 -11.65 26.50 -22.76
C GLY A 140 -12.88 26.23 -23.64
N ILE A 141 -12.67 26.12 -24.96
CA ILE A 141 -13.76 25.85 -25.92
C ILE A 141 -14.40 24.49 -25.64
N LEU A 142 -13.60 23.47 -25.37
CA LEU A 142 -14.10 22.13 -25.07
C LEU A 142 -14.93 22.13 -23.78
N ARG A 143 -14.48 22.80 -22.72
CA ARG A 143 -15.22 22.95 -21.47
C ARG A 143 -16.55 23.66 -21.70
N ASP A 144 -16.54 24.81 -22.38
CA ASP A 144 -17.75 25.57 -22.69
C ASP A 144 -18.76 24.74 -23.52
N THR A 145 -18.26 23.93 -24.45
CA THR A 145 -19.09 23.07 -25.29
C THR A 145 -19.69 21.91 -24.50
N LEU A 146 -18.93 21.32 -23.57
CA LEU A 146 -19.42 20.27 -22.68
C LEU A 146 -20.45 20.80 -21.69
N ASP A 147 -20.25 21.99 -21.13
CA ASP A 147 -21.20 22.63 -20.20
C ASP A 147 -22.55 22.93 -20.87
N GLN A 148 -22.56 23.23 -22.18
CA GLN A 148 -23.78 23.44 -22.96
C GLN A 148 -24.53 22.13 -23.26
N LYS A 149 -23.80 21.02 -23.41
CA LYS A 149 -24.37 19.68 -23.65
C LYS A 149 -24.75 19.04 -22.32
N LYS A 150 -25.95 19.35 -21.80
CA LYS A 150 -26.49 18.81 -20.53
C LYS A 150 -26.47 17.27 -20.42
N ASP A 151 -26.56 16.54 -21.53
CA ASP A 151 -26.49 15.07 -21.56
C ASP A 151 -25.07 14.54 -21.28
N LEU A 152 -24.06 15.39 -21.49
CA LEU A 152 -22.66 15.20 -21.15
C LEU A 152 -22.26 16.14 -20.00
N ALA A 153 -23.11 16.31 -18.98
CA ALA A 153 -22.78 16.95 -17.69
C ALA A 153 -21.74 16.12 -16.90
N VAL A 154 -20.67 15.79 -17.60
CA VAL A 154 -19.46 15.15 -17.19
C VAL A 154 -18.60 16.28 -16.68
N GLN A 155 -18.32 16.30 -15.38
CA GLN A 155 -17.23 17.12 -14.87
C GLN A 155 -15.94 16.59 -15.50
N SER A 156 -15.52 17.21 -16.61
CA SER A 156 -14.30 16.83 -17.31
C SER A 156 -13.11 17.37 -16.54
N GLN A 157 -12.16 16.50 -16.21
CA GLN A 157 -10.95 16.88 -15.52
C GLN A 157 -9.78 16.85 -16.50
N LEU A 158 -8.84 17.79 -16.35
CA LEU A 158 -7.63 17.85 -17.15
C LEU A 158 -6.46 17.26 -16.36
N PHE A 159 -5.78 16.28 -16.95
CA PHE A 159 -4.55 15.69 -16.43
C PHE A 159 -3.46 15.79 -17.50
N GLY A 160 -2.59 16.80 -17.37
CA GLY A 160 -1.62 17.11 -18.43
C GLY A 160 -2.32 17.59 -19.69
N THR A 161 -2.26 16.81 -20.77
CA THR A 161 -2.95 17.06 -22.04
C THR A 161 -4.20 16.20 -22.22
N LEU A 162 -4.52 15.33 -21.26
CA LEU A 162 -5.70 14.48 -21.33
C LEU A 162 -6.89 15.14 -20.67
N VAL A 163 -7.97 15.29 -21.42
CA VAL A 163 -9.30 15.61 -20.88
C VAL A 163 -10.04 14.30 -20.71
N ILE A 164 -10.52 14.04 -19.48
CA ILE A 164 -11.15 12.76 -19.13
C ILE A 164 -12.54 12.97 -18.57
N THR A 165 -13.42 12.01 -18.83
CA THR A 165 -14.77 12.00 -18.26
C THR A 165 -14.76 11.58 -16.79
N THR A 166 -15.77 11.97 -16.01
CA THR A 166 -15.93 11.58 -14.60
C THR A 166 -15.99 10.06 -14.42
N ASN A 167 -16.65 9.34 -15.34
CA ASN A 167 -16.72 7.88 -15.29
C ASN A 167 -15.33 7.26 -15.48
N THR A 168 -14.60 7.70 -16.52
CA THR A 168 -13.24 7.24 -16.79
C THR A 168 -12.28 7.59 -15.66
N TYR A 169 -12.42 8.79 -15.07
CA TYR A 169 -11.68 9.17 -13.87
C TYR A 169 -11.94 8.20 -12.71
N GLY A 170 -13.21 7.89 -12.41
CA GLY A 170 -13.57 6.96 -11.34
C GLY A 170 -13.01 5.55 -11.57
N SER A 171 -13.10 5.04 -12.81
CA SER A 171 -12.54 3.74 -13.18
C SER A 171 -11.01 3.71 -13.09
N ALA A 172 -10.33 4.73 -13.64
CA ALA A 172 -8.88 4.84 -13.58
C ALA A 172 -8.38 5.02 -12.14
N MET A 173 -9.10 5.79 -11.32
CA MET A 173 -8.77 5.95 -9.91
C MET A 173 -8.91 4.63 -9.14
N THR A 174 -10.01 3.90 -9.36
CA THR A 174 -10.20 2.56 -8.76
C THR A 174 -9.05 1.62 -9.15
N PHE A 175 -8.69 1.61 -10.44
CA PHE A 175 -7.58 0.82 -10.95
C PHE A 175 -6.23 1.19 -10.31
N LEU A 176 -5.91 2.49 -10.20
CA LEU A 176 -4.70 2.98 -9.53
C LEU A 176 -4.67 2.59 -8.05
N VAL A 177 -5.81 2.68 -7.36
CA VAL A 177 -5.96 2.26 -5.97
C VAL A 177 -5.71 0.76 -5.82
N ASP A 178 -6.26 -0.07 -6.69
CA ASP A 178 -6.05 -1.52 -6.66
C ASP A 178 -4.59 -1.90 -6.92
N LYS A 179 -3.94 -1.23 -7.89
CA LYS A 179 -2.49 -1.40 -8.13
C LYS A 179 -1.65 -0.94 -6.95
N THR A 180 -2.07 0.12 -6.27
CA THR A 180 -1.40 0.63 -5.07
C THR A 180 -1.51 -0.36 -3.90
N LYS A 181 -2.70 -0.91 -3.66
CA LYS A 181 -2.91 -1.98 -2.66
C LYS A 181 -2.10 -3.22 -2.99
N LEU A 182 -2.01 -3.61 -4.25
CA LEU A 182 -1.19 -4.74 -4.69
C LEU A 182 0.30 -4.48 -4.41
N SER A 183 0.80 -3.26 -4.67
CA SER A 183 2.16 -2.86 -4.32
C SER A 183 2.40 -2.96 -2.80
N ALA A 184 1.48 -2.43 -1.99
CA ALA A 184 1.53 -2.53 -0.53
C ALA A 184 1.61 -4.00 -0.06
N LEU A 185 0.78 -4.87 -0.63
CA LEU A 185 0.76 -6.30 -0.31
C LEU A 185 2.07 -7.00 -0.71
N ASN A 186 2.64 -6.64 -1.87
CA ASN A 186 3.92 -7.17 -2.31
C ASN A 186 5.05 -6.75 -1.37
N GLN A 187 5.12 -5.49 -0.98
CA GLN A 187 6.09 -5.01 0.00
C GLN A 187 5.90 -5.69 1.37
N TRP A 188 4.66 -5.89 1.81
CA TRP A 188 4.35 -6.64 3.03
C TRP A 188 4.84 -8.09 2.97
N ASN A 189 4.62 -8.78 1.86
CA ASN A 189 5.10 -10.15 1.67
C ASN A 189 6.63 -10.22 1.64
N LEU A 190 7.31 -9.28 0.97
CA LEU A 190 8.77 -9.19 0.99
C LEU A 190 9.32 -8.95 2.41
N ARG A 191 8.55 -8.26 3.26
CA ARG A 191 8.92 -8.04 4.67
C ARG A 191 8.87 -9.32 5.50
N LYS A 192 8.10 -10.35 5.09
CA LYS A 192 8.14 -11.68 5.73
C LYS A 192 9.54 -12.29 5.58
N GLU A 193 10.13 -12.14 4.40
CA GLU A 193 11.48 -12.63 4.09
C GLU A 193 12.58 -11.72 4.67
N GLN A 194 12.33 -10.41 4.71
CA GLN A 194 13.28 -9.40 5.18
C GLN A 194 12.61 -8.46 6.22
N PRO A 195 12.54 -8.84 7.50
CA PRO A 195 11.80 -8.08 8.52
C PRO A 195 12.28 -6.64 8.76
N ALA A 196 13.55 -6.36 8.45
CA ALA A 196 14.19 -5.05 8.59
C ALA A 196 13.87 -4.09 7.44
N ARG A 197 13.22 -4.55 6.37
CA ARG A 197 12.88 -3.72 5.22
C ARG A 197 11.83 -2.68 5.61
N GLU A 198 12.11 -1.43 5.29
CA GLU A 198 11.13 -0.35 5.44
C GLU A 198 10.10 -0.40 4.32
N LEU A 199 8.85 -0.20 4.71
CA LEU A 199 7.73 -0.04 3.78
C LEU A 199 7.69 1.42 3.35
N GLN A 200 7.58 1.68 2.04
CA GLN A 200 7.59 3.02 1.48
C GLN A 200 6.65 3.10 0.28
N PHE A 201 5.81 4.14 0.24
CA PHE A 201 5.01 4.41 -0.95
C PHE A 201 5.87 5.10 -2.01
N GLN A 202 5.89 4.53 -3.22
CA GLN A 202 6.55 5.12 -4.38
C GLN A 202 5.65 5.04 -5.61
N VAL A 203 5.31 6.20 -6.18
CA VAL A 203 4.47 6.28 -7.39
C VAL A 203 5.14 5.57 -8.57
N SER A 204 6.47 5.63 -8.67
CA SER A 204 7.27 4.94 -9.70
C SER A 204 7.06 3.43 -9.71
N GLU A 205 6.91 2.79 -8.55
CA GLU A 205 6.64 1.35 -8.46
C GLU A 205 5.24 1.01 -8.99
N VAL A 206 4.26 1.84 -8.68
CA VAL A 206 2.90 1.67 -9.21
C VAL A 206 2.92 1.85 -10.72
N LEU A 207 3.57 2.90 -11.23
CA LEU A 207 3.74 3.17 -12.66
C LEU A 207 4.43 2.02 -13.41
N ALA A 208 5.48 1.42 -12.82
CA ALA A 208 6.18 0.29 -13.42
C ALA A 208 5.28 -0.96 -13.56
N SER A 209 4.22 -1.07 -12.75
CA SER A 209 3.25 -2.16 -12.82
C SER A 209 2.09 -1.91 -13.80
N LEU A 210 1.99 -0.69 -14.36
CA LEU A 210 0.95 -0.34 -15.32
C LEU A 210 1.36 -0.72 -16.74
N PRO A 211 0.45 -1.32 -17.53
CA PRO A 211 0.62 -1.47 -18.98
C PRO A 211 1.00 -0.15 -19.67
N SER A 212 1.69 -0.22 -20.81
CA SER A 212 2.08 0.94 -21.61
C SER A 212 0.87 1.71 -22.15
N GLU A 213 -0.22 0.99 -22.39
CA GLU A 213 -1.44 1.45 -23.05
C GLU A 213 -2.36 2.23 -22.08
N GLU A 214 -2.11 2.15 -20.77
CA GLU A 214 -2.88 2.81 -19.71
C GLU A 214 -2.55 4.30 -19.57
N LEU A 215 -2.80 5.07 -20.64
CA LEU A 215 -2.43 6.48 -20.74
C LEU A 215 -3.11 7.36 -19.70
N VAL A 216 -4.42 7.15 -19.45
CA VAL A 216 -5.20 7.92 -18.48
C VAL A 216 -4.65 7.74 -17.06
N SER A 217 -4.49 6.49 -16.64
CA SER A 217 -3.97 6.13 -15.32
C SER A 217 -2.56 6.72 -15.11
N ARG A 218 -1.69 6.67 -16.13
CA ARG A 218 -0.35 7.27 -16.09
C ARG A 218 -0.41 8.79 -15.96
N ALA A 219 -1.22 9.47 -16.76
CA ALA A 219 -1.37 10.93 -16.70
C ALA A 219 -1.89 11.39 -15.33
N MET A 220 -2.84 10.65 -14.75
CA MET A 220 -3.41 10.95 -13.43
C MET A 220 -2.37 10.92 -12.31
N THR A 221 -1.32 10.10 -12.40
CA THR A 221 -0.25 10.09 -11.38
C THR A 221 0.59 11.38 -11.33
N GLY A 222 0.47 12.27 -12.32
CA GLY A 222 1.09 13.59 -12.25
C GLY A 222 0.36 14.53 -11.29
N ASP A 223 -0.89 14.22 -10.94
CA ASP A 223 -1.69 15.03 -10.03
C ASP A 223 -1.38 14.74 -8.56
N LYS A 224 -1.27 15.81 -7.76
CA LYS A 224 -0.94 15.72 -6.34
C LYS A 224 -2.09 15.13 -5.52
N GLY A 225 -3.34 15.40 -5.88
CA GLY A 225 -4.52 14.86 -5.20
C GLY A 225 -4.63 13.36 -5.39
N VAL A 226 -4.44 12.89 -6.63
CA VAL A 226 -4.37 11.46 -6.97
C VAL A 226 -3.23 10.78 -6.22
N CYS A 227 -2.01 11.34 -6.26
CA CYS A 227 -0.86 10.79 -5.54
C CYS A 227 -1.11 10.64 -4.04
N LYS A 228 -1.71 11.67 -3.41
CA LYS A 228 -2.03 11.63 -1.99
C LYS A 228 -3.07 10.56 -1.68
N SER A 229 -4.11 10.43 -2.49
CA SER A 229 -5.13 9.39 -2.29
C SER A 229 -4.56 7.98 -2.46
N MET A 230 -3.67 7.77 -3.45
CA MET A 230 -2.92 6.52 -3.57
C MET A 230 -2.08 6.23 -2.32
N GLU A 231 -1.34 7.22 -1.81
CA GLU A 231 -0.55 7.08 -0.58
C GLU A 231 -1.42 6.70 0.63
N GLU A 232 -2.57 7.36 0.80
CA GLU A 232 -3.54 7.02 1.86
C GLU A 232 -4.03 5.57 1.74
N HIS A 233 -4.35 5.11 0.53
CA HIS A 233 -4.75 3.71 0.29
C HIS A 233 -3.61 2.71 0.48
N PHE A 234 -2.37 3.08 0.15
CA PHE A 234 -1.19 2.26 0.43
C PHE A 234 -1.06 2.02 1.93
N TRP A 235 -1.06 3.09 2.73
CA TRP A 235 -0.91 2.97 4.17
C TRP A 235 -2.11 2.31 4.85
N ALA A 236 -3.33 2.54 4.36
CA ALA A 236 -4.51 1.84 4.85
C ALA A 236 -4.39 0.32 4.65
N GLU A 237 -3.89 -0.13 3.50
CA GLU A 237 -3.66 -1.56 3.26
C GLU A 237 -2.54 -2.11 4.16
N ILE A 238 -1.45 -1.37 4.36
CA ILE A 238 -0.41 -1.77 5.33
C ILE A 238 -0.97 -1.89 6.74
N THR A 239 -1.75 -0.92 7.21
CA THR A 239 -2.38 -0.98 8.54
C THR A 239 -3.30 -2.20 8.66
N ARG A 240 -4.10 -2.50 7.62
CA ARG A 240 -4.94 -3.70 7.60
C ARG A 240 -4.12 -5.00 7.75
N GLN A 241 -2.96 -5.08 7.09
CA GLN A 241 -2.05 -6.22 7.23
C GLN A 241 -1.41 -6.28 8.62
N GLU A 242 -1.05 -5.14 9.20
CA GLU A 242 -0.54 -5.06 10.57
C GLU A 242 -1.59 -5.53 11.58
N ASP A 243 -2.84 -5.08 11.46
CA ASP A 243 -3.94 -5.47 12.35
C ASP A 243 -4.21 -6.98 12.28
N GLN A 244 -4.22 -7.56 11.07
CA GLN A 244 -4.38 -9.01 10.91
C GLN A 244 -3.20 -9.77 11.55
N ASN A 245 -1.97 -9.30 11.35
CA ASN A 245 -0.77 -9.91 11.94
C ASN A 245 -0.81 -9.86 13.48
N GLU A 246 -1.29 -8.74 14.05
CA GLU A 246 -1.47 -8.57 15.48
C GLU A 246 -2.55 -9.51 16.04
N ALA A 247 -3.66 -9.68 15.31
CA ALA A 247 -4.70 -10.64 15.69
C ALA A 247 -4.19 -12.09 15.65
N ASP A 248 -3.43 -12.46 14.62
CA ASP A 248 -2.81 -13.79 14.50
C ASP A 248 -1.81 -14.05 15.63
N PHE A 249 -0.98 -13.04 15.96
CA PHE A 249 -0.08 -13.09 17.11
C PHE A 249 -0.82 -13.27 18.42
N ALA A 250 -1.89 -12.48 18.64
CA ALA A 250 -2.69 -12.54 19.86
C ALA A 250 -3.29 -13.93 20.05
N LYS A 251 -3.91 -14.50 19.00
CA LYS A 251 -4.45 -15.85 19.02
C LYS A 251 -3.38 -16.89 19.34
N PHE A 252 -2.26 -16.87 18.61
CA PHE A 252 -1.12 -17.76 18.86
C PHE A 252 -0.64 -17.67 20.32
N TRP A 253 -0.50 -16.45 20.85
CA TRP A 253 0.01 -16.22 22.19
C TRP A 253 -0.98 -16.69 23.26
N THR A 254 -2.28 -16.47 23.06
CA THR A 254 -3.33 -16.96 23.95
C THR A 254 -3.28 -18.48 24.05
N ASP A 255 -3.30 -19.18 22.91
CA ASP A 255 -3.37 -20.64 22.86
C ASP A 255 -2.07 -21.28 23.37
N ARG A 256 -0.92 -20.74 22.97
CA ARG A 256 0.39 -21.34 23.24
C ARG A 256 0.94 -20.98 24.61
N VAL A 257 0.70 -19.77 25.07
CA VAL A 257 1.32 -19.20 26.29
C VAL A 257 0.29 -18.98 27.37
N LEU A 258 -0.71 -18.11 27.16
CA LEU A 258 -1.58 -17.66 28.26
C LEU A 258 -2.42 -18.80 28.82
N ALA A 259 -3.09 -19.59 27.98
CA ALA A 259 -3.94 -20.67 28.44
C ALA A 259 -3.16 -21.70 29.29
N ARG A 260 -1.92 -21.99 28.89
CA ARG A 260 -1.03 -22.88 29.64
C ARG A 260 -0.52 -22.24 30.93
N TYR A 261 -0.12 -20.98 30.86
CA TYR A 261 0.38 -20.21 32.01
C TYR A 261 -0.70 -20.09 33.09
N TYR A 262 -1.93 -19.68 32.74
CA TYR A 262 -3.04 -19.56 33.69
C TYR A 262 -3.43 -20.92 34.27
N ASN A 263 -3.45 -21.99 33.47
CA ASN A 263 -3.62 -23.35 33.99
C ASN A 263 -2.55 -23.73 35.02
N TYR A 264 -1.29 -23.34 34.81
CA TYR A 264 -0.24 -23.55 35.81
C TYR A 264 -0.41 -22.69 37.07
N GLN A 265 -0.90 -21.46 36.92
CA GLN A 265 -1.21 -20.60 38.06
C GLN A 265 -2.35 -21.15 38.91
N GLU A 266 -3.43 -21.63 38.29
CA GLU A 266 -4.54 -22.28 39.00
C GLU A 266 -4.08 -23.56 39.70
N GLY A 267 -3.22 -24.34 39.02
CA GLY A 267 -2.62 -25.53 39.59
C GLY A 267 -1.80 -25.18 40.84
N LEU A 268 -0.98 -24.14 40.76
CA LEU A 268 -0.15 -23.66 41.86
C LEU A 268 -0.99 -23.10 43.03
N ALA A 269 -2.04 -22.32 42.74
CA ALA A 269 -2.94 -21.76 43.73
C ALA A 269 -3.74 -22.83 44.48
N SER A 270 -3.94 -24.01 43.86
CA SER A 270 -4.62 -25.14 44.49
C SER A 270 -3.73 -25.97 45.44
N VAL A 271 -2.48 -25.59 45.67
CA VAL A 271 -1.55 -26.29 46.57
C VAL A 271 -1.66 -25.71 47.99
N GLU A 272 -1.96 -26.57 48.97
CA GLU A 272 -2.17 -26.13 50.36
C GLU A 272 -0.85 -26.00 51.15
N ASP A 273 0.13 -26.86 50.86
CA ASP A 273 1.45 -26.81 51.51
C ASP A 273 2.29 -25.65 50.95
N ALA A 274 2.50 -24.62 51.76
CA ALA A 274 3.23 -23.40 51.35
C ALA A 274 4.65 -23.70 50.85
N THR A 275 5.37 -24.64 51.49
CA THR A 275 6.73 -25.00 51.08
C THR A 275 6.74 -25.71 49.74
N LEU A 276 5.77 -26.61 49.49
CA LEU A 276 5.58 -27.23 48.20
C LEU A 276 5.21 -26.20 47.13
N GLY A 277 4.30 -25.27 47.47
CA GLY A 277 3.93 -24.13 46.63
C GLY A 277 5.15 -23.33 46.18
N ASP A 278 6.01 -22.89 47.11
CA ASP A 278 7.22 -22.11 46.79
C ASP A 278 8.20 -22.89 45.88
N ASN A 279 8.37 -24.19 46.13
CA ASN A 279 9.22 -25.04 45.30
C ASN A 279 8.65 -25.22 43.89
N LEU A 280 7.34 -25.42 43.75
CA LEU A 280 6.66 -25.52 42.46
C LEU A 280 6.71 -24.19 41.70
N ALA A 281 6.52 -23.06 42.39
CA ALA A 281 6.63 -21.73 41.83
C ALA A 281 8.03 -21.47 41.26
N CYS A 282 9.08 -21.88 41.97
CA CYS A 282 10.47 -21.76 41.51
C CYS A 282 10.76 -22.62 40.26
N VAL A 283 10.25 -23.85 40.23
CA VAL A 283 10.39 -24.74 39.06
C VAL A 283 9.62 -24.19 37.86
N LEU A 284 8.39 -23.71 38.07
CA LEU A 284 7.56 -23.12 37.04
C LEU A 284 8.20 -21.84 36.48
N SER A 285 8.71 -20.94 37.33
CA SER A 285 9.34 -19.71 36.85
C SER A 285 10.57 -19.99 35.99
N ALA A 286 11.38 -20.98 36.37
CA ALA A 286 12.53 -21.42 35.57
C ALA A 286 12.10 -21.96 34.20
N TYR A 287 11.04 -22.77 34.15
CA TYR A 287 10.48 -23.29 32.89
C TYR A 287 9.94 -22.17 32.00
N LEU A 288 9.18 -21.23 32.55
CA LEU A 288 8.60 -20.12 31.79
C LEU A 288 9.70 -19.26 31.14
N VAL A 289 10.74 -18.90 31.91
CA VAL A 289 11.82 -18.01 31.46
C VAL A 289 12.76 -18.70 30.48
N LYS A 290 13.10 -19.98 30.69
CA LYS A 290 14.12 -20.67 29.91
C LYS A 290 13.56 -21.43 28.70
N GLU A 291 12.30 -21.83 28.75
CA GLU A 291 11.71 -22.72 27.75
C GLU A 291 10.45 -22.13 27.13
N LEU A 292 9.35 -22.00 27.89
CA LEU A 292 8.04 -21.70 27.29
C LEU A 292 8.01 -20.38 26.53
N LEU A 293 8.46 -19.28 27.16
CA LEU A 293 8.39 -17.95 26.58
C LEU A 293 9.39 -17.80 25.42
N PRO A 294 10.69 -18.15 25.55
CA PRO A 294 11.62 -18.09 24.42
C PRO A 294 11.22 -18.97 23.24
N ASP A 295 10.78 -20.22 23.47
CA ASP A 295 10.32 -21.13 22.41
C ASP A 295 9.11 -20.56 21.67
N SER A 296 8.15 -20.01 22.41
CA SER A 296 6.94 -19.44 21.82
C SER A 296 7.25 -18.20 20.98
N ILE A 297 8.17 -17.34 21.44
CA ILE A 297 8.62 -16.17 20.68
C ILE A 297 9.38 -16.59 19.42
N ALA A 298 10.29 -17.56 19.53
CA ALA A 298 11.03 -18.08 18.39
C ALA A 298 10.08 -18.67 17.32
N LYS A 299 9.06 -19.42 17.75
CA LYS A 299 8.02 -19.97 16.86
C LYS A 299 7.16 -18.89 16.23
N ALA A 300 6.74 -17.88 17.00
CA ALA A 300 5.97 -16.75 16.46
C ALA A 300 6.77 -16.00 15.37
N LYS A 301 8.06 -15.78 15.60
CA LYS A 301 8.96 -15.18 14.59
C LYS A 301 9.09 -16.07 13.35
N ALA A 302 9.29 -17.37 13.53
CA ALA A 302 9.40 -18.33 12.43
C ALA A 302 8.11 -18.47 11.61
N GLN A 303 6.95 -18.24 12.22
CA GLN A 303 5.64 -18.21 11.55
C GLN A 303 5.30 -16.85 10.92
N HIS A 304 6.21 -15.87 11.00
CA HIS A 304 6.00 -14.52 10.47
C HIS A 304 4.78 -13.79 11.07
N ILE A 305 4.40 -14.13 12.31
CA ILE A 305 3.34 -13.45 13.06
C ILE A 305 3.90 -12.38 14.00
N VAL A 306 5.15 -11.94 13.79
CA VAL A 306 5.81 -10.86 14.53
C VAL A 306 6.36 -9.85 13.50
N LEU A 307 5.46 -9.19 12.77
CA LEU A 307 5.84 -8.27 11.67
C LEU A 307 5.35 -6.84 11.86
N SER A 308 4.24 -6.63 12.59
CA SER A 308 3.78 -5.27 12.87
C SER A 308 4.83 -4.49 13.65
N ARG A 309 4.94 -3.18 13.36
CA ARG A 309 5.92 -2.31 14.03
C ARG A 309 5.75 -2.35 15.57
N ASN A 310 4.51 -2.37 16.03
CA ASN A 310 4.18 -2.44 17.45
C ASN A 310 4.57 -3.80 18.06
N THR A 311 4.23 -4.91 17.40
CA THR A 311 4.53 -6.26 17.90
C THR A 311 6.02 -6.51 17.97
N ILE A 312 6.79 -6.16 16.93
CA ILE A 312 8.26 -6.28 16.93
C ILE A 312 8.87 -5.56 18.13
N LYS A 313 8.49 -4.29 18.33
CA LYS A 313 9.01 -3.46 19.44
C LYS A 313 8.66 -4.05 20.81
N ASN A 314 7.42 -4.50 20.98
CA ASN A 314 6.95 -5.05 22.24
C ASN A 314 7.58 -6.42 22.56
N VAL A 315 7.73 -7.29 21.55
CA VAL A 315 8.41 -8.59 21.68
C VAL A 315 9.88 -8.39 22.02
N ALA A 316 10.60 -7.52 21.31
CA ALA A 316 12.01 -7.24 21.60
C ALA A 316 12.21 -6.71 23.04
N ARG A 317 11.32 -5.83 23.51
CA ARG A 317 11.34 -5.35 24.89
C ARG A 317 11.05 -6.48 25.88
N PHE A 318 10.11 -7.36 25.57
CA PHE A 318 9.77 -8.51 26.42
C PHE A 318 10.93 -9.49 26.51
N GLU A 319 11.57 -9.84 25.39
CA GLU A 319 12.79 -10.67 25.36
C GLU A 319 13.92 -10.06 26.20
N GLY A 320 14.16 -8.75 26.07
CA GLY A 320 15.16 -8.06 26.90
C GLY A 320 14.87 -8.12 28.40
N LEU A 321 13.58 -8.07 28.80
CA LEU A 321 13.18 -8.25 30.19
C LEU A 321 13.35 -9.69 30.67
N LEU A 322 13.08 -10.69 29.81
CA LEU A 322 13.28 -12.11 30.12
C LEU A 322 14.77 -12.47 30.29
N ALA A 323 15.66 -11.84 29.52
CA ALA A 323 17.10 -12.07 29.58
C ALA A 323 17.77 -11.49 30.84
N SER A 324 17.09 -10.59 31.55
CA SER A 324 17.59 -10.02 32.81
C SER A 324 17.47 -11.02 33.98
N SER A 325 17.99 -10.68 35.16
CA SER A 325 18.07 -11.47 36.41
C SER A 325 16.95 -12.50 36.66
N PRO A 326 17.20 -13.57 37.45
CA PRO A 326 16.19 -14.58 37.77
C PRO A 326 14.85 -13.96 38.17
N LYS A 327 13.75 -14.46 37.60
CA LYS A 327 12.42 -13.93 37.82
C LYS A 327 11.64 -14.81 38.80
N THR A 328 11.07 -14.18 39.80
CA THR A 328 10.05 -14.78 40.66
C THR A 328 8.73 -14.91 39.89
N MET A 329 7.83 -15.79 40.33
CA MET A 329 6.50 -15.90 39.74
C MET A 329 5.73 -14.57 39.79
N ALA A 330 5.82 -13.82 40.89
CA ALA A 330 5.16 -12.52 41.01
C ALA A 330 5.64 -11.49 39.96
N GLU A 331 6.93 -11.48 39.65
CA GLU A 331 7.49 -10.63 38.58
C GLU A 331 7.06 -11.09 37.20
N LEU A 332 7.03 -12.41 36.95
CA LEU A 332 6.56 -12.97 35.68
C LEU A 332 5.09 -12.64 35.45
N ASN A 333 4.25 -12.73 36.47
CA ASN A 333 2.83 -12.40 36.37
C ASN A 333 2.65 -10.95 35.89
N LYS A 334 3.33 -10.00 36.55
CA LYS A 334 3.29 -8.59 36.15
C LYS A 334 3.82 -8.38 34.73
N MET A 335 4.86 -9.12 34.33
CA MET A 335 5.48 -8.99 33.02
C MET A 335 4.56 -9.51 31.91
N ILE A 336 3.97 -10.69 32.10
CA ILE A 336 3.04 -11.34 31.15
C ILE A 336 1.76 -10.51 31.02
N ASP A 337 1.17 -10.06 32.13
CA ASP A 337 -0.02 -9.19 32.10
C ASP A 337 0.25 -7.87 31.37
N LYS A 338 1.41 -7.24 31.65
CA LYS A 338 1.81 -6.00 30.99
C LYS A 338 2.07 -6.21 29.50
N PHE A 339 2.63 -7.36 29.12
CA PHE A 339 2.82 -7.72 27.72
C PHE A 339 1.47 -7.93 27.01
N GLY A 340 0.57 -8.72 27.61
CA GLY A 340 -0.78 -8.95 27.07
C GLY A 340 -1.55 -7.66 26.84
N LYS A 341 -1.57 -6.75 27.83
CA LYS A 341 -2.21 -5.43 27.71
C LYS A 341 -1.65 -4.58 26.56
N LYS A 342 -0.33 -4.59 26.38
CA LYS A 342 0.32 -3.84 25.28
C LYS A 342 0.03 -4.40 23.90
N GLN A 343 -0.16 -5.71 23.82
CA GLN A 343 -0.49 -6.43 22.60
C GLN A 343 -2.01 -6.57 22.39
N LYS A 344 -2.83 -5.94 23.25
CA LYS A 344 -4.30 -6.04 23.24
C LYS A 344 -4.79 -7.50 23.27
N ILE A 345 -4.05 -8.39 23.93
CA ILE A 345 -4.39 -9.80 24.07
C ILE A 345 -5.37 -9.93 25.21
N ALA A 346 -6.56 -10.46 24.92
CA ALA A 346 -7.56 -10.79 25.92
C ALA A 346 -7.06 -11.93 26.83
N GLN A 347 -7.44 -11.89 28.10
CA GLN A 347 -7.20 -13.03 28.97
C GLN A 347 -8.06 -14.22 28.52
N PRO A 348 -7.56 -15.47 28.62
CA PRO A 348 -8.37 -16.66 28.39
C PRO A 348 -9.62 -16.66 29.26
N ASP A 349 -10.75 -17.01 28.68
CA ASP A 349 -11.98 -17.27 29.44
C ASP A 349 -11.95 -18.67 30.07
N ALA A 350 -12.97 -18.96 30.90
CA ALA A 350 -13.05 -20.21 31.64
C ALA A 350 -13.16 -21.45 30.71
N ASP A 351 -13.85 -21.29 29.57
CA ASP A 351 -14.05 -22.39 28.61
C ASP A 351 -12.73 -22.75 27.92
N LEU A 352 -11.97 -21.74 27.46
CA LEU A 352 -10.66 -21.94 26.86
C LEU A 352 -9.66 -22.53 27.86
N LEU A 353 -9.72 -22.12 29.14
CA LEU A 353 -8.87 -22.70 30.19
C LEU A 353 -9.21 -24.17 30.44
N ALA A 354 -10.50 -24.52 30.47
CA ALA A 354 -10.97 -25.89 30.64
C ALA A 354 -10.57 -26.78 29.44
N GLU A 355 -10.70 -26.28 28.22
CA GLU A 355 -10.25 -26.98 27.00
C GLU A 355 -8.73 -27.18 27.01
N ALA A 356 -7.96 -26.12 27.32
CA ALA A 356 -6.51 -26.20 27.39
C ALA A 356 -6.02 -27.15 28.49
N LYS A 357 -6.74 -27.22 29.62
CA LYS A 357 -6.48 -28.19 30.69
C LYS A 357 -6.67 -29.61 30.19
N ARG A 358 -7.83 -29.89 29.56
CA ARG A 358 -8.14 -31.21 28.98
C ARG A 358 -7.09 -31.61 27.95
N ALA A 359 -6.77 -30.74 27.01
CA ALA A 359 -5.74 -30.98 26.00
C ALA A 359 -4.36 -31.25 26.64
N SER A 360 -4.02 -30.58 27.75
CA SER A 360 -2.78 -30.84 28.48
C SER A 360 -2.79 -32.21 29.16
N ILE A 361 -3.93 -32.64 29.71
CA ILE A 361 -4.10 -33.97 30.32
C ILE A 361 -3.98 -35.05 29.24
N ASP A 362 -4.70 -34.90 28.11
CA ASP A 362 -4.64 -35.83 26.98
C ASP A 362 -3.23 -35.98 26.43
N ASP A 363 -2.49 -34.87 26.30
CA ASP A 363 -1.09 -34.90 25.87
C ASP A 363 -0.18 -35.62 26.88
N MET A 364 -0.39 -35.42 28.19
CA MET A 364 0.33 -36.14 29.24
C MET A 364 0.04 -37.65 29.18
N VAL A 365 -1.24 -38.05 29.08
CA VAL A 365 -1.66 -39.46 28.94
C VAL A 365 -1.04 -40.09 27.69
N ARG A 366 -1.11 -39.40 26.55
CA ARG A 366 -0.50 -39.85 25.29
C ARG A 366 1.01 -40.04 25.41
N ARG A 367 1.72 -39.09 26.04
CA ARG A 367 3.17 -39.19 26.29
C ARG A 367 3.49 -40.34 27.24
N MET A 368 2.67 -40.58 28.25
CA MET A 368 2.83 -41.72 29.17
C MET A 368 2.77 -43.06 28.45
N GLN A 369 1.93 -43.22 27.41
CA GLN A 369 1.83 -44.49 26.69
C GLN A 369 3.17 -44.95 26.10
N LYS A 370 3.99 -43.99 25.63
CA LYS A 370 5.31 -44.25 25.04
C LYS A 370 6.46 -44.16 26.05
N GLN A 371 6.18 -43.77 27.29
CA GLN A 371 7.20 -43.61 28.33
C GLN A 371 7.65 -44.97 28.88
N SER A 372 8.96 -45.13 29.06
CA SER A 372 9.59 -46.31 29.67
C SER A 372 10.34 -45.99 30.96
N ASP A 373 10.69 -44.71 31.18
CA ASP A 373 11.32 -44.23 32.40
C ASP A 373 10.34 -44.24 33.58
N GLY A 374 10.66 -45.02 34.62
CA GLY A 374 9.80 -45.21 35.78
C GLY A 374 9.52 -43.92 36.57
N PRO A 375 10.55 -43.15 36.96
CA PRO A 375 10.37 -41.86 37.62
C PRO A 375 9.50 -40.86 36.85
N LEU A 376 9.74 -40.67 35.55
CA LEU A 376 8.95 -39.75 34.72
C LEU A 376 7.53 -40.27 34.49
N LEU A 377 7.34 -41.58 34.32
CA LEU A 377 6.01 -42.19 34.22
C LEU A 377 5.20 -41.96 35.50
N PHE A 378 5.79 -42.17 36.67
CA PHE A 378 5.15 -41.94 37.96
C PHE A 378 4.82 -40.46 38.20
N LEU A 379 5.77 -39.55 37.90
CA LEU A 379 5.52 -38.11 37.97
C LEU A 379 4.34 -37.71 37.07
N THR A 380 4.31 -38.20 35.83
CA THR A 380 3.25 -37.82 34.89
C THR A 380 1.89 -38.35 35.35
N LEU A 381 1.84 -39.57 35.90
CA LEU A 381 0.61 -40.14 36.47
C LEU A 381 0.03 -39.28 37.59
N ILE A 382 0.85 -38.88 38.57
CA ILE A 382 0.34 -38.09 39.70
C ILE A 382 -0.11 -36.69 39.25
N LEU A 383 0.53 -36.12 38.23
CA LEU A 383 0.13 -34.84 37.65
C LEU A 383 -1.24 -34.94 36.94
N VAL A 384 -1.45 -36.00 36.16
CA VAL A 384 -2.74 -36.30 35.51
C VAL A 384 -3.84 -36.48 36.55
N LEU A 385 -3.63 -37.36 37.54
CA LEU A 385 -4.61 -37.63 38.59
C LEU A 385 -4.94 -36.38 39.42
N ARG A 386 -3.96 -35.51 39.66
CA ARG A 386 -4.18 -34.26 40.38
C ARG A 386 -4.95 -33.25 39.55
N ALA A 387 -4.57 -33.10 38.27
CA ALA A 387 -5.23 -32.18 37.36
C ALA A 387 -6.72 -32.54 37.22
N GLU A 388 -7.10 -33.81 37.21
CA GLU A 388 -8.53 -34.16 37.12
C GLU A 388 -9.37 -33.71 38.33
N ARG A 389 -8.76 -33.67 39.52
CA ARG A 389 -9.47 -33.42 40.78
C ARG A 389 -9.40 -31.98 41.27
N ARG A 390 -8.47 -31.18 40.74
CA ARG A 390 -8.24 -29.78 41.16
C ARG A 390 -8.23 -28.84 39.96
N SER A 391 -8.32 -27.53 40.22
CA SER A 391 -8.16 -26.50 39.19
C SER A 391 -6.75 -26.51 38.61
N GLY A 392 -6.62 -26.23 37.31
CA GLY A 392 -5.35 -26.15 36.61
C GLY A 392 -4.52 -27.44 36.53
N VAL A 393 -3.26 -27.28 36.13
CA VAL A 393 -2.26 -28.35 35.98
C VAL A 393 -1.01 -27.94 36.74
N LEU A 394 -0.28 -28.88 37.35
CA LEU A 394 1.02 -28.57 37.95
C LEU A 394 2.17 -28.79 36.97
N TYR A 395 3.14 -27.87 36.97
CA TYR A 395 4.45 -28.11 36.37
C TYR A 395 5.45 -28.46 37.47
N ALA A 396 6.05 -29.65 37.41
CA ALA A 396 6.91 -30.17 38.47
C ALA A 396 8.05 -31.03 37.94
N THR A 397 9.06 -31.24 38.78
CA THR A 397 10.13 -32.22 38.54
C THR A 397 9.98 -33.43 39.47
N GLY A 398 10.63 -34.55 39.13
CA GLY A 398 10.52 -35.80 39.89
C GLY A 398 10.91 -35.67 41.38
N LYS A 399 11.73 -34.67 41.74
CA LYS A 399 12.11 -34.38 43.14
C LYS A 399 10.91 -33.98 44.01
N LEU A 400 9.85 -33.44 43.40
CA LEU A 400 8.65 -32.98 44.11
C LEU A 400 7.54 -34.04 44.15
N SER A 401 7.67 -35.15 43.41
CA SER A 401 6.65 -36.19 43.32
C SER A 401 6.17 -36.72 44.68
N PRO A 402 7.03 -37.00 45.69
CA PRO A 402 6.58 -37.47 46.99
C PRO A 402 5.73 -36.45 47.75
N LYS A 403 6.07 -35.15 47.62
CA LYS A 403 5.32 -34.07 48.28
C LYS A 403 3.99 -33.83 47.58
N ILE A 404 3.95 -33.90 46.24
CA ILE A 404 2.71 -33.81 45.45
C ILE A 404 1.78 -34.97 45.81
N LEU A 405 2.29 -36.20 45.91
CA LEU A 405 1.47 -37.35 46.33
C LEU A 405 0.86 -37.12 47.73
N LYS A 406 1.63 -36.57 48.67
CA LYS A 406 1.14 -36.26 50.02
C LYS A 406 0.01 -35.21 49.99
N ASP A 407 0.13 -34.17 49.17
CA ASP A 407 -0.91 -33.13 48.94
C ASP A 407 -2.23 -33.74 48.43
N MET A 408 -2.15 -34.85 47.67
CA MET A 408 -3.33 -35.51 47.11
C MET A 408 -4.03 -36.48 48.07
N LYS A 409 -3.47 -36.75 49.26
CA LYS A 409 -3.99 -37.78 50.20
C LYS A 409 -5.47 -37.57 50.57
N ALA A 410 -5.90 -36.32 50.74
CA ALA A 410 -7.28 -36.01 51.10
C ALA A 410 -8.29 -36.18 49.95
N THR A 411 -7.81 -36.22 48.70
CA THR A 411 -8.64 -36.24 47.48
C THR A 411 -8.71 -37.59 46.79
N LEU A 412 -7.85 -38.53 47.18
CA LEU A 412 -7.78 -39.87 46.62
C LEU A 412 -8.45 -40.86 47.58
N ASP A 413 -9.10 -41.88 47.02
CA ASP A 413 -9.52 -43.04 47.79
C ASP A 413 -8.30 -43.79 48.36
N THR A 414 -8.51 -44.48 49.47
CA THR A 414 -7.45 -45.15 50.22
C THR A 414 -6.70 -46.18 49.37
N GLU A 415 -7.41 -46.96 48.56
CA GLU A 415 -6.84 -48.00 47.71
C GLU A 415 -5.91 -47.40 46.64
N THR A 416 -6.38 -46.37 45.92
CA THR A 416 -5.59 -45.67 44.92
C THR A 416 -4.38 -45.00 45.55
N TYR A 417 -4.53 -44.37 46.71
CA TYR A 417 -3.42 -43.72 47.41
C TYR A 417 -2.35 -44.73 47.82
N GLU A 418 -2.72 -45.85 48.44
CA GLU A 418 -1.77 -46.90 48.84
C GLU A 418 -1.04 -47.52 47.65
N ARG A 419 -1.75 -47.72 46.53
CA ARG A 419 -1.14 -48.20 45.28
C ARG A 419 -0.10 -47.22 44.75
N LEU A 420 -0.40 -45.91 44.75
CA LEU A 420 0.55 -44.88 44.35
C LEU A 420 1.77 -44.82 45.29
N VAL A 421 1.58 -45.03 46.60
CA VAL A 421 2.68 -45.12 47.57
C VAL A 421 3.60 -46.31 47.28
N LYS A 422 3.04 -47.49 47.02
CA LYS A 422 3.82 -48.69 46.63
C LYS A 422 4.64 -48.42 45.37
N TRP A 423 4.02 -47.86 44.34
CA TRP A 423 4.72 -47.49 43.11
C TRP A 423 5.82 -46.44 43.33
N LYS A 424 5.57 -45.42 44.15
CA LYS A 424 6.57 -44.42 44.53
C LYS A 424 7.79 -45.08 45.18
N ASP A 425 7.58 -46.05 46.08
CA ASP A 425 8.67 -46.78 46.74
C ASP A 425 9.42 -47.71 45.76
N SER A 426 8.71 -48.39 44.86
CA SER A 426 9.33 -49.19 43.79
C SER A 426 10.14 -48.35 42.80
N VAL A 427 9.65 -47.16 42.44
CA VAL A 427 10.41 -46.19 41.61
C VAL A 427 11.70 -45.78 42.33
N ARG A 428 11.62 -45.47 43.62
CA ARG A 428 12.79 -45.09 44.42
C ARG A 428 13.81 -46.21 44.55
N ALA A 429 13.34 -47.45 44.70
CA ALA A 429 14.19 -48.64 44.80
C ALA A 429 14.73 -49.13 43.45
N GLY A 430 14.22 -48.59 42.32
CA GLY A 430 14.58 -49.07 40.99
C GLY A 430 13.99 -50.46 40.66
N THR A 431 13.00 -50.92 41.42
CA THR A 431 12.41 -52.27 41.33
C THR A 431 11.08 -52.29 40.56
N LEU A 432 10.78 -51.23 39.81
CA LEU A 432 9.51 -51.09 39.09
C LEU A 432 9.37 -52.15 37.98
N THR A 433 8.36 -53.02 38.08
CA THR A 433 8.13 -54.09 37.12
C THR A 433 7.49 -53.59 35.81
N LEU A 434 7.49 -54.41 34.76
CA LEU A 434 6.76 -54.10 33.52
C LEU A 434 5.25 -54.03 33.74
N GLU A 435 4.73 -54.87 34.65
CA GLU A 435 3.33 -54.87 35.04
C GLU A 435 2.95 -53.59 35.78
N ASP A 436 3.79 -53.11 36.71
CA ASP A 436 3.60 -51.80 37.36
C ASP A 436 3.51 -50.67 36.34
N LYS A 437 4.44 -50.64 35.37
CA LYS A 437 4.44 -49.64 34.30
C LYS A 437 3.17 -49.70 33.44
N LYS A 438 2.66 -50.90 33.15
CA LYS A 438 1.40 -51.09 32.42
C LYS A 438 0.22 -50.56 33.25
N ASN A 439 0.14 -50.93 34.52
CA ASN A 439 -0.93 -50.52 35.42
C ASN A 439 -0.95 -48.99 35.65
N MET A 440 0.21 -48.34 35.69
CA MET A 440 0.30 -46.87 35.72
C MET A 440 -0.32 -46.23 34.47
N LYS A 441 -0.02 -46.77 33.28
CA LYS A 441 -0.56 -46.27 32.01
C LYS A 441 -2.07 -46.47 31.93
N GLU A 442 -2.56 -47.63 32.35
CA GLU A 442 -3.99 -47.91 32.39
C GLU A 442 -4.74 -47.03 33.39
N THR A 443 -4.12 -46.73 34.54
CA THR A 443 -4.71 -45.82 35.53
C THR A 443 -4.86 -44.41 34.96
N ALA A 444 -3.88 -43.93 34.19
CA ALA A 444 -3.94 -42.60 33.56
C ALA A 444 -5.00 -42.49 32.46
N THR A 445 -5.32 -43.58 31.74
CA THR A 445 -6.35 -43.58 30.66
C THR A 445 -7.79 -43.66 31.18
N ARG A 446 -7.97 -43.96 32.48
CA ARG A 446 -9.30 -43.99 33.13
C ARG A 446 -9.70 -42.65 33.73
N VAL A 447 -8.80 -41.68 33.63
CA VAL A 447 -9.01 -40.26 33.90
C VAL A 447 -9.50 -39.65 32.61
#